data_AF-A0A2V6M7J9-F1
#
_entry.id   AF-A0A2V6M7J9-F1
#
_cell.length_a   1.000
_cell.length_b   1.000
_cell.length_c   1.000
_cell.angle_alpha   90.00
_cell.angle_beta   90.00
_cell.angle_gamma   90.00
#
_symmetry.space_group_name_H-M   'P 1'
#
loop_
_entity.id
_entity.type
_entity.pdbx_description
1 polymer ?
#
loop_
_entity_poly.entity_id
_entity_poly.type
_entity_poly.pdbx_seq_one_letter_code
_entity_poly.pdbx_strand_id
1 'polypeptide(L)'
;MFAFAFFRPHFWEHRFRAAGAPFSRFAARKRTAIVSVFLIAIVARLLLLPWFPVPVPGEADEFSYLLMGDTFAHGRLAYPPHPLWLSLETLTENFHPTYSSMFFPAQGAILAVGQRLGHPWIGVLLSVALMCATIVWALQGWMAPRWALLGGLFALLNVGLLSYWVDSYWGGAAAATGGALVLGAIPRILRQQRVRDALLLGIGMAILANSRPVEGLIFCLPFAVALLLWMRRPSSPPARITLRKLVAPVIAVMLPTVAF
;
A
#
# COMPACT_ATOMS: atom_id res chain seq x y z
N MET A 1 26.18 -17.30 24.20
CA MET A 1 25.61 -16.13 24.91
C MET A 1 24.12 -16.29 25.28
N PHE A 2 23.56 -17.51 25.28
CA PHE A 2 22.17 -17.78 25.69
C PHE A 2 22.03 -18.50 27.05
N ALA A 3 23.13 -18.97 27.65
CA ALA A 3 23.09 -19.79 28.86
C ALA A 3 22.98 -18.99 30.19
N PHE A 4 23.27 -17.68 30.19
CA PHE A 4 23.25 -16.85 31.41
C PHE A 4 21.89 -16.22 31.73
N ALA A 5 20.89 -16.37 30.86
CA ALA A 5 19.56 -15.80 31.08
C ALA A 5 18.72 -16.59 32.11
N PHE A 6 19.13 -17.81 32.47
CA PHE A 6 18.33 -18.69 33.33
C PHE A 6 18.49 -18.40 34.83
N PHE A 7 19.60 -17.76 35.26
CA PHE A 7 19.94 -17.65 36.68
C PHE A 7 19.38 -16.39 37.39
N ARG A 8 18.86 -15.40 36.66
CA ARG A 8 18.20 -14.20 37.26
C ARG A 8 17.08 -13.63 36.36
N PRO A 9 15.91 -14.29 36.25
CA PRO A 9 14.82 -13.85 35.38
C PRO A 9 14.37 -12.41 35.65
N HIS A 10 14.23 -12.02 36.93
CA HIS A 10 13.76 -10.67 37.29
C HIS A 10 14.72 -9.53 36.96
N PHE A 11 16.03 -9.78 36.94
CA PHE A 11 17.03 -8.75 36.60
C PHE A 11 17.01 -8.43 35.10
N TRP A 12 16.91 -9.46 34.27
CA TRP A 12 16.80 -9.31 32.82
C TRP A 12 15.42 -8.78 32.41
N GLU A 13 14.34 -9.22 33.07
CA GLU A 13 12.99 -8.69 32.85
C GLU A 13 12.89 -7.19 33.15
N HIS A 14 13.48 -6.72 34.26
CA HIS A 14 13.44 -5.30 34.61
C HIS A 14 14.22 -4.44 33.62
N ARG A 15 15.39 -4.91 33.14
CA ARG A 15 16.17 -4.19 32.11
C ARG A 15 15.51 -4.22 30.74
N PHE A 16 14.92 -5.35 30.32
CA PHE A 16 14.15 -5.43 29.09
C PHE A 16 12.90 -4.54 29.13
N ARG A 17 12.18 -4.49 30.26
CA ARG A 17 11.03 -3.60 30.44
C ARG A 17 11.45 -2.13 30.48
N ALA A 18 12.56 -1.79 31.14
CA ALA A 18 13.07 -0.42 31.21
C ALA A 18 13.58 0.09 29.85
N ALA A 19 14.30 -0.73 29.09
CA ALA A 19 14.76 -0.39 27.74
C ALA A 19 13.62 -0.37 26.71
N GLY A 20 12.61 -1.23 26.88
CA GLY A 20 11.42 -1.28 26.01
C GLY A 20 10.35 -0.22 26.33
N ALA A 21 10.42 0.44 27.49
CA ALA A 21 9.47 1.46 27.91
C ALA A 21 9.42 2.69 26.98
N PRO A 22 10.55 3.32 26.58
CA PRO A 22 10.50 4.46 25.64
C PRO A 22 9.94 4.06 24.28
N PHE A 23 10.35 2.90 23.74
CA PHE A 23 9.83 2.38 22.48
C PHE A 23 8.32 2.12 22.57
N SER A 24 7.85 1.52 23.66
CA SER A 24 6.43 1.25 23.87
C SER A 24 5.61 2.53 24.03
N ARG A 25 6.15 3.55 24.72
CA ARG A 25 5.53 4.88 24.86
C ARG A 25 5.44 5.59 23.52
N PHE A 26 6.48 5.50 22.70
CA PHE A 26 6.48 6.06 21.35
C PHE A 26 5.47 5.32 20.46
N ALA A 27 5.49 3.99 20.44
CA ALA A 27 4.57 3.17 19.68
C ALA A 27 3.10 3.42 20.06
N ALA A 28 2.82 3.70 21.35
CA ALA A 28 1.49 4.05 21.82
C ALA A 28 0.93 5.33 21.16
N ARG A 29 1.81 6.26 20.72
CA ARG A 29 1.42 7.42 19.92
C ARG A 29 1.21 7.01 18.47
N LYS A 30 0.07 6.35 18.21
CA LYS A 30 -0.28 5.70 16.94
C LYS A 30 0.00 6.54 15.69
N ARG A 31 -0.44 7.81 15.68
CA ARG A 31 -0.24 8.74 14.56
C ARG A 31 1.22 9.10 14.36
N THR A 32 1.94 9.39 15.44
CA THR A 32 3.37 9.70 15.41
C THR A 32 4.17 8.52 14.87
N ALA A 33 3.84 7.29 15.29
CA ALA A 33 4.48 6.09 14.77
C ALA A 33 4.31 5.94 13.25
N ILE A 34 3.09 6.13 12.74
CA ILE A 34 2.79 6.07 11.29
C ILE A 34 3.61 7.12 10.52
N VAL A 35 3.54 8.38 10.95
CA VAL A 35 4.25 9.51 10.30
C VAL A 35 5.76 9.29 10.37
N SER A 36 6.27 8.80 11.49
CA SER A 36 7.71 8.56 11.64
C SER A 36 8.19 7.45 10.72
N VAL A 37 7.45 6.35 10.56
CA VAL A 37 7.82 5.29 9.62
C VAL A 37 7.79 5.80 8.17
N PHE A 38 6.80 6.61 7.81
CA PHE A 38 6.74 7.26 6.49
C PHE A 38 7.99 8.12 6.24
N LEU A 39 8.34 9.00 7.18
CA LEU A 39 9.50 9.90 7.04
C LEU A 39 10.83 9.15 7.05
N ILE A 40 10.97 8.15 7.94
CA ILE A 40 12.18 7.32 8.01
C ILE A 40 12.37 6.58 6.69
N ALA A 41 11.31 6.07 6.06
CA ALA A 41 11.42 5.40 4.77
C ALA A 41 12.02 6.30 3.68
N ILE A 42 11.53 7.53 3.60
CA ILE A 42 12.03 8.53 2.65
C ILE A 42 13.48 8.90 2.97
N VAL A 43 13.75 9.34 4.20
CA VAL A 43 15.07 9.83 4.60
C VAL A 43 16.11 8.72 4.48
N ALA A 44 15.81 7.50 4.91
CA ALA A 44 16.73 6.38 4.80
C ALA A 44 17.08 6.09 3.34
N ARG A 45 16.09 6.03 2.43
CA ARG A 45 16.37 5.77 1.01
C ARG A 45 17.15 6.91 0.35
N LEU A 46 16.88 8.17 0.71
CA LEU A 46 17.64 9.32 0.22
C LEU A 46 19.10 9.32 0.70
N LEU A 47 19.35 8.96 1.96
CA LEU A 47 20.70 8.82 2.50
C LEU A 47 21.50 7.69 1.83
N LEU A 48 20.81 6.70 1.25
CA LEU A 48 21.44 5.60 0.53
C LEU A 48 21.79 5.94 -0.93
N LEU A 49 21.35 7.08 -1.47
CA LEU A 49 21.61 7.47 -2.87
C LEU A 49 23.08 7.46 -3.31
N PRO A 50 24.07 7.82 -2.46
CA PRO A 50 25.49 7.76 -2.87
C PRO A 50 25.98 6.36 -3.19
N TRP A 51 25.38 5.31 -2.61
CA TRP A 51 25.74 3.91 -2.84
C TRP A 51 24.75 3.19 -3.76
N PHE A 52 23.48 3.58 -3.66
CA PHE A 52 22.36 3.02 -4.42
C PHE A 52 21.66 4.17 -5.14
N PRO A 53 22.18 4.57 -6.32
CA PRO A 53 21.61 5.68 -7.08
C PRO A 53 20.17 5.39 -7.49
N VAL A 54 19.51 6.40 -8.05
CA VAL A 54 18.18 6.23 -8.65
C VAL A 54 18.27 5.14 -9.73
N PRO A 55 17.37 4.13 -9.71
CA PRO A 55 17.44 3.03 -10.65
C PRO A 55 17.19 3.50 -12.09
N VAL A 56 17.97 2.94 -13.01
CA VAL A 56 17.76 3.05 -14.46
C VAL A 56 16.81 1.91 -14.85
N PRO A 57 15.73 2.18 -15.61
CA PRO A 57 14.82 1.12 -16.03
C PRO A 57 15.55 0.08 -16.88
N GLY A 58 15.35 -1.19 -16.57
CA GLY A 58 16.08 -2.30 -17.19
C GLY A 58 15.19 -3.36 -17.84
N GLU A 59 13.96 -3.49 -17.37
CA GLU A 59 13.03 -4.55 -17.81
C GLU A 59 11.93 -3.98 -18.71
N ALA A 60 11.47 -4.76 -19.69
CA ALA A 60 10.42 -4.32 -20.64
C ALA A 60 9.18 -3.77 -19.92
N ASP A 61 8.73 -4.46 -18.86
CA ASP A 61 7.59 -4.06 -18.05
C ASP A 61 7.73 -2.64 -17.47
N GLU A 62 8.95 -2.25 -17.09
CA GLU A 62 9.22 -0.94 -16.49
C GLU A 62 9.02 0.18 -17.51
N PHE A 63 9.41 -0.03 -18.77
CA PHE A 63 9.18 0.93 -19.85
C PHE A 63 7.69 1.11 -20.12
N SER A 64 6.91 0.03 -20.07
CA SER A 64 5.45 0.11 -20.21
C SER A 64 4.80 0.88 -19.06
N TYR A 65 5.22 0.66 -17.82
CA TYR A 65 4.75 1.47 -16.67
C TYR A 65 5.16 2.93 -16.79
N LEU A 66 6.38 3.22 -17.23
CA LEU A 66 6.88 4.57 -17.44
C LEU A 66 6.11 5.29 -18.56
N LEU A 67 5.80 4.60 -19.67
CA LEU A 67 4.93 5.11 -20.73
C LEU A 67 3.57 5.50 -20.16
N MET A 68 2.94 4.63 -19.35
CA MET A 68 1.66 4.93 -18.71
C MET A 68 1.76 6.11 -17.76
N GLY A 69 2.82 6.17 -16.94
CA GLY A 69 3.07 7.28 -16.03
C GLY A 69 3.23 8.61 -16.75
N ASP A 70 3.97 8.64 -17.85
CA ASP A 70 4.12 9.82 -18.70
C ASP A 70 2.79 10.21 -19.37
N THR A 71 2.06 9.24 -19.90
CA THR A 71 0.72 9.45 -20.50
C THR A 71 -0.22 10.17 -19.52
N PHE A 72 -0.29 9.67 -18.29
CA PHE A 72 -1.13 10.22 -17.23
C PHE A 72 -0.60 11.58 -16.73
N ALA A 73 0.72 11.76 -16.66
CA ALA A 73 1.33 13.04 -16.32
C ALA A 73 0.97 14.14 -17.34
N HIS A 74 0.78 13.78 -18.61
CA HIS A 74 0.27 14.66 -19.66
C HIS A 74 -1.27 14.83 -19.66
N GLY A 75 -1.97 14.26 -18.68
CA GLY A 75 -3.43 14.36 -18.56
C GLY A 75 -4.19 13.54 -19.59
N ARG A 76 -3.55 12.53 -20.18
CA ARG A 76 -4.15 11.60 -21.15
C ARG A 76 -4.35 10.23 -20.49
N LEU A 77 -5.25 9.42 -21.04
CA LEU A 77 -5.43 8.02 -20.62
C LEU A 77 -4.70 7.05 -21.57
N ALA A 78 -4.60 7.41 -22.84
CA ALA A 78 -3.87 6.68 -23.87
C ALA A 78 -3.47 7.64 -25.00
N TYR A 79 -2.59 7.18 -25.89
CA TYR A 79 -2.27 7.85 -27.14
C TYR A 79 -3.01 7.20 -28.32
N PRO A 80 -3.19 7.89 -29.46
CA PRO A 80 -3.61 7.25 -30.69
C PRO A 80 -2.65 6.10 -31.09
N PRO A 81 -3.10 5.10 -31.86
CA PRO A 81 -2.23 4.03 -32.37
C PRO A 81 -0.94 4.58 -32.98
N HIS A 82 0.19 3.96 -32.64
CA HIS A 82 1.50 4.41 -33.10
C HIS A 82 1.59 4.27 -34.63
N PRO A 83 2.02 5.30 -35.40
CA PRO A 83 2.04 5.23 -36.87
C PRO A 83 2.86 4.07 -37.46
N LEU A 84 3.84 3.60 -36.70
CA LEU A 84 4.74 2.50 -37.09
C LEU A 84 4.39 1.17 -36.42
N TRP A 85 3.17 0.98 -35.89
CA TRP A 85 2.80 -0.23 -35.14
C TRP A 85 3.01 -1.56 -35.89
N LEU A 86 3.01 -1.54 -37.23
CA LEU A 86 3.31 -2.71 -38.08
C LEU A 86 4.78 -3.11 -38.10
N SER A 87 5.69 -2.19 -37.76
CA SER A 87 7.14 -2.38 -37.85
C SER A 87 7.85 -2.19 -36.51
N LEU A 88 7.15 -1.67 -35.50
CA LEU A 88 7.67 -1.43 -34.16
C LEU A 88 7.33 -2.63 -33.27
N GLU A 89 8.36 -3.40 -32.93
CA GLU A 89 8.24 -4.59 -32.08
C GLU A 89 8.47 -4.22 -30.62
N THR A 90 7.43 -4.35 -29.79
CA THR A 90 7.49 -4.14 -28.33
C THR A 90 6.70 -5.22 -27.62
N LEU A 91 7.16 -5.63 -26.42
CA LEU A 91 6.60 -6.77 -25.70
C LEU A 91 5.43 -6.41 -24.77
N THR A 92 5.32 -5.14 -24.36
CA THR A 92 4.54 -4.74 -23.18
C THR A 92 3.56 -3.60 -23.42
N GLU A 93 3.32 -3.26 -24.68
CA GLU A 93 2.55 -2.10 -25.11
C GLU A 93 1.45 -2.57 -26.06
N ASN A 94 0.25 -2.02 -25.87
CA ASN A 94 -0.85 -2.19 -26.81
C ASN A 94 -0.75 -1.08 -27.86
N PHE A 95 -0.91 -1.41 -29.14
CA PHE A 95 -1.02 -0.42 -30.21
C PHE A 95 -2.47 -0.10 -30.59
N HIS A 96 -3.37 -1.06 -30.40
CA HIS A 96 -4.78 -0.95 -30.73
C HIS A 96 -5.66 -1.36 -29.53
N PRO A 97 -6.84 -0.73 -29.36
CA PRO A 97 -7.40 0.38 -30.15
C PRO A 97 -6.66 1.72 -29.98
N THR A 98 -5.79 1.81 -28.97
CA THR A 98 -4.98 2.98 -28.62
C THR A 98 -3.58 2.52 -28.23
N TYR A 99 -2.59 3.41 -28.38
CA TYR A 99 -1.25 3.18 -27.87
C TYR A 99 -1.20 3.41 -26.35
N SER A 100 -1.01 2.35 -25.58
CA SER A 100 -1.00 2.39 -24.12
C SER A 100 -0.19 1.25 -23.52
N SER A 101 0.10 1.34 -22.23
CA SER A 101 0.60 0.18 -21.46
C SER A 101 -0.42 -0.96 -21.51
N MET A 102 0.08 -2.20 -21.46
CA MET A 102 -0.76 -3.39 -21.28
C MET A 102 -1.14 -3.64 -19.81
N PHE A 103 -0.52 -2.94 -18.86
CA PHE A 103 -0.68 -3.19 -17.43
C PHE A 103 -1.76 -2.32 -16.78
N PHE A 104 -2.16 -2.70 -15.57
CA PHE A 104 -3.19 -2.01 -14.80
C PHE A 104 -2.73 -0.61 -14.30
N PRO A 105 -3.65 0.36 -14.19
CA PRO A 105 -3.31 1.78 -14.14
C PRO A 105 -2.72 2.27 -12.81
N ALA A 106 -2.83 1.51 -11.70
CA ALA A 106 -2.41 2.00 -10.38
C ALA A 106 -0.93 2.41 -10.34
N GLN A 107 -0.05 1.62 -10.97
CA GLN A 107 1.37 1.95 -10.98
C GLN A 107 1.67 3.17 -11.85
N GLY A 108 1.05 3.27 -13.02
CA GLY A 108 1.16 4.45 -13.88
C GLY A 108 0.71 5.72 -13.17
N ALA A 109 -0.38 5.66 -12.40
CA ALA A 109 -0.84 6.81 -11.60
C ALA A 109 0.18 7.25 -10.55
N ILE A 110 0.85 6.31 -9.88
CA ILE A 110 1.94 6.60 -8.94
C ILE A 110 3.12 7.27 -9.66
N LEU A 111 3.55 6.71 -10.79
CA LEU A 111 4.66 7.24 -11.57
C LEU A 111 4.35 8.63 -12.13
N ALA A 112 3.11 8.89 -12.55
CA ALA A 112 2.66 10.19 -13.03
C ALA A 112 2.79 11.29 -11.96
N VAL A 113 2.49 10.97 -10.70
CA VAL A 113 2.74 11.89 -9.57
C VAL A 113 4.23 12.19 -9.45
N GLY A 114 5.09 11.17 -9.56
CA GLY A 114 6.54 11.36 -9.58
C GLY A 114 7.01 12.24 -10.73
N GLN A 115 6.52 11.98 -11.95
CA GLN A 115 6.81 12.75 -13.17
C GLN A 115 6.49 14.23 -12.97
N ARG A 116 5.31 14.55 -12.39
CA ARG A 116 4.89 15.91 -12.06
C ARG A 116 5.76 16.58 -10.99
N LEU A 117 6.37 15.79 -10.11
CA LEU A 117 7.31 16.26 -9.08
C LEU A 117 8.77 16.35 -9.60
N GLY A 118 9.01 15.98 -10.86
CA GLY A 118 10.29 16.12 -11.56
C GLY A 118 10.97 14.82 -11.95
N HIS A 119 10.59 13.68 -11.36
CA HIS A 119 11.14 12.37 -11.74
C HIS A 119 10.22 11.21 -11.31
N PRO A 120 9.93 10.22 -12.17
CA PRO A 120 8.97 9.14 -11.89
C PRO A 120 9.31 8.33 -10.64
N TRP A 121 10.61 8.16 -10.36
CA TRP A 121 11.09 7.47 -9.15
C TRP A 121 10.64 8.15 -7.83
N ILE A 122 10.34 9.45 -7.83
CA ILE A 122 9.77 10.12 -6.65
C ILE A 122 8.41 9.48 -6.29
N GLY A 123 7.62 9.10 -7.29
CA GLY A 123 6.37 8.38 -7.09
C GLY A 123 6.59 7.02 -6.43
N VAL A 124 7.58 6.26 -6.91
CA VAL A 124 8.00 4.98 -6.31
C VAL A 124 8.37 5.17 -4.83
N LEU A 125 9.28 6.10 -4.54
CA LEU A 125 9.73 6.42 -3.18
C LEU A 125 8.56 6.75 -2.24
N LEU A 126 7.67 7.63 -2.68
CA LEU A 126 6.49 8.03 -1.90
C LEU A 126 5.51 6.87 -1.71
N SER A 127 5.31 6.03 -2.72
CA SER A 127 4.42 4.87 -2.62
C SER A 127 4.94 3.82 -1.65
N VAL A 128 6.24 3.54 -1.65
CA VAL A 128 6.89 2.61 -0.71
C VAL A 128 6.83 3.14 0.73
N ALA A 129 7.07 4.45 0.91
CA ALA A 129 6.92 5.09 2.22
C ALA A 129 5.47 5.02 2.72
N LEU A 130 4.49 5.27 1.83
CA LEU A 130 3.07 5.18 2.12
C LEU A 130 2.66 3.75 2.48
N MET A 131 3.17 2.76 1.75
CA MET A 131 2.96 1.35 2.04
C MET A 131 3.41 1.01 3.46
N CYS A 132 4.65 1.37 3.83
CA CYS A 132 5.19 1.11 5.18
C CYS A 132 4.32 1.75 6.28
N ALA A 133 3.91 3.00 6.07
CA ALA A 133 3.03 3.73 7.00
C ALA A 133 1.64 3.08 7.11
N THR A 134 1.10 2.61 5.99
CA THR A 134 -0.22 1.96 5.92
C THR A 134 -0.19 0.58 6.57
N ILE A 135 0.92 -0.17 6.46
CA ILE A 135 1.13 -1.44 7.18
C ILE A 135 1.11 -1.19 8.68
N VAL A 136 1.84 -0.18 9.20
CA VAL A 136 1.78 0.19 10.62
C VAL A 136 0.34 0.50 11.03
N TRP A 137 -0.38 1.31 10.24
CA TRP A 137 -1.77 1.66 10.52
C TRP A 137 -2.68 0.42 10.54
N ALA A 138 -2.49 -0.52 9.61
CA ALA A 138 -3.27 -1.75 9.53
C ALA A 138 -3.05 -2.59 10.79
N LEU A 139 -1.78 -2.87 11.11
CA LEU A 139 -1.40 -3.66 12.28
C LEU A 139 -1.89 -3.03 13.60
N GLN A 140 -1.88 -1.71 13.72
CA GLN A 140 -2.42 -1.00 14.90
C GLN A 140 -3.92 -1.24 15.15
N GLY A 141 -4.66 -1.78 14.18
CA GLY A 141 -6.05 -2.20 14.33
C GLY A 141 -6.21 -3.59 14.96
N TRP A 142 -5.23 -4.46 14.73
CA TRP A 142 -5.24 -5.89 15.07
C TRP A 142 -4.41 -6.25 16.31
N MET A 143 -3.32 -5.53 16.56
CA MET A 143 -2.37 -5.86 17.63
C MET A 143 -1.95 -4.65 18.45
N ALA A 144 -1.25 -4.90 19.55
CA ALA A 144 -0.73 -3.85 20.43
C ALA A 144 0.24 -2.93 19.65
N PRO A 145 0.29 -1.62 19.97
CA PRO A 145 1.02 -0.65 19.15
C PRO A 145 2.52 -0.96 19.00
N ARG A 146 3.16 -1.55 20.01
CA ARG A 146 4.57 -1.99 19.96
C ARG A 146 4.82 -2.99 18.83
N TRP A 147 3.94 -3.96 18.65
CA TRP A 147 4.06 -5.00 17.62
C TRP A 147 3.73 -4.46 16.25
N ALA A 148 2.77 -3.53 16.16
CA ALA A 148 2.45 -2.85 14.92
C ALA A 148 3.62 -1.99 14.41
N LEU A 149 4.32 -1.29 15.30
CA LEU A 149 5.51 -0.53 14.93
C LEU A 149 6.64 -1.46 14.48
N LEU A 150 6.90 -2.54 15.23
CA LEU A 150 7.91 -3.54 14.82
C LEU A 150 7.61 -4.17 13.46
N GLY A 151 6.35 -4.54 13.20
CA GLY A 151 5.94 -5.08 11.90
C GLY A 151 6.12 -4.09 10.76
N GLY A 152 5.82 -2.80 11.00
CA GLY A 152 6.08 -1.75 10.00
C GLY A 152 7.57 -1.48 9.75
N LEU A 153 8.40 -1.50 10.79
CA LEU A 153 9.86 -1.40 10.64
C LEU A 153 10.43 -2.62 9.91
N PHE A 154 9.88 -3.82 10.16
CA PHE A 154 10.27 -5.02 9.43
C PHE A 154 9.90 -4.94 7.94
N ALA A 155 8.70 -4.44 7.62
CA ALA A 155 8.28 -4.19 6.24
C ALA A 155 9.16 -3.14 5.57
N LEU A 156 9.49 -2.06 6.28
CA LEU A 156 10.41 -1.03 5.78
C LEU A 156 11.79 -1.62 5.44
N LEU A 157 12.39 -2.39 6.34
CA LEU A 157 13.70 -2.96 6.09
C LEU A 157 13.67 -3.96 4.94
N ASN A 158 12.78 -4.96 4.99
CA ASN A 158 12.81 -6.07 4.04
C ASN A 158 12.22 -5.75 2.67
N VAL A 159 11.17 -4.93 2.63
CA VAL A 159 10.45 -4.63 1.39
C VAL A 159 10.75 -3.21 0.91
N GLY A 160 10.91 -2.26 1.84
CA GLY A 160 11.10 -0.86 1.49
C GLY A 160 12.54 -0.45 1.18
N LEU A 161 13.56 -1.11 1.75
CA LEU A 161 14.97 -0.72 1.59
C LEU A 161 15.87 -1.83 1.05
N LEU A 162 15.61 -3.09 1.41
CA LEU A 162 16.47 -4.24 1.04
C LEU A 162 15.87 -5.09 -0.08
N SER A 163 14.91 -4.55 -0.83
CA SER A 163 14.24 -5.24 -1.94
C SER A 163 14.16 -4.32 -3.14
N TYR A 164 14.00 -4.92 -4.31
CA TYR A 164 13.88 -4.22 -5.59
C TYR A 164 12.72 -3.21 -5.64
N TRP A 165 11.75 -3.25 -4.71
CA TRP A 165 10.52 -2.46 -4.81
C TRP A 165 10.74 -0.94 -4.83
N VAL A 166 11.79 -0.46 -4.18
CA VAL A 166 12.18 0.97 -4.23
C VAL A 166 13.26 1.24 -5.28
N ASP A 167 13.87 0.18 -5.81
CA ASP A 167 14.99 0.22 -6.75
C ASP A 167 14.58 -0.27 -8.15
N SER A 168 13.29 -0.24 -8.44
CA SER A 168 12.69 -0.62 -9.72
C SER A 168 11.40 0.18 -9.95
N TYR A 169 10.88 0.18 -11.16
CA TYR A 169 9.64 0.88 -11.52
C TYR A 169 8.41 -0.03 -11.47
N TRP A 170 8.53 -1.20 -10.86
CA TRP A 170 7.41 -2.11 -10.64
C TRP A 170 6.47 -1.64 -9.53
N GLY A 171 5.19 -2.00 -9.63
CA GLY A 171 4.12 -1.44 -8.79
C GLY A 171 3.71 -2.22 -7.56
N GLY A 172 4.61 -3.02 -6.96
CA GLY A 172 4.27 -3.83 -5.78
C GLY A 172 3.68 -3.02 -4.62
N ALA A 173 4.22 -1.82 -4.38
CA ALA A 173 3.82 -0.96 -3.26
C ALA A 173 2.34 -0.55 -3.31
N ALA A 174 1.77 -0.41 -4.52
CA ALA A 174 0.36 -0.11 -4.70
C ALA A 174 -0.53 -1.23 -4.12
N ALA A 175 -0.29 -2.47 -4.56
CA ALA A 175 -1.07 -3.63 -4.12
C ALA A 175 -0.94 -3.86 -2.60
N ALA A 176 0.28 -3.73 -2.06
CA ALA A 176 0.51 -3.84 -0.62
C ALA A 176 -0.21 -2.75 0.19
N THR A 177 -0.23 -1.51 -0.31
CA THR A 177 -1.00 -0.41 0.30
C THR A 177 -2.50 -0.71 0.26
N GLY A 178 -3.03 -1.17 -0.87
CA GLY A 178 -4.43 -1.55 -1.03
C GLY A 178 -4.83 -2.67 -0.05
N GLY A 179 -4.05 -3.73 0.02
CA GLY A 179 -4.26 -4.84 0.95
C GLY A 179 -4.19 -4.41 2.43
N ALA A 180 -3.22 -3.55 2.78
CA ALA A 180 -3.10 -3.01 4.13
C ALA A 180 -4.30 -2.11 4.51
N LEU A 181 -4.82 -1.31 3.57
CA LEU A 181 -6.04 -0.52 3.77
C LEU A 181 -7.25 -1.41 4.05
N VAL A 182 -7.47 -2.44 3.23
CA VAL A 182 -8.55 -3.43 3.43
C VAL A 182 -8.41 -4.08 4.80
N LEU A 183 -7.26 -4.69 5.08
CA LEU A 183 -6.99 -5.39 6.33
C LEU A 183 -7.18 -4.47 7.56
N GLY A 184 -6.68 -3.24 7.50
CA GLY A 184 -6.76 -2.30 8.60
C GLY A 184 -8.15 -1.72 8.83
N ALA A 185 -8.98 -1.62 7.79
CA ALA A 185 -10.34 -1.10 7.90
C ALA A 185 -11.27 -2.06 8.66
N ILE A 186 -11.12 -3.39 8.47
CA ILE A 186 -12.01 -4.41 9.07
C ILE A 186 -12.19 -4.26 10.58
N PRO A 187 -11.15 -4.30 11.45
CA PRO A 187 -11.36 -4.22 12.89
C PRO A 187 -11.92 -2.86 13.34
N ARG A 188 -11.78 -1.80 12.51
CA ARG A 188 -12.32 -0.47 12.81
C ARG A 188 -13.80 -0.38 12.46
N ILE A 189 -14.20 -0.94 11.31
CA ILE A 189 -15.60 -1.07 10.90
C ILE A 189 -16.37 -1.88 11.93
N LEU A 190 -15.85 -3.05 12.32
CA LEU A 190 -16.50 -3.96 13.28
C LEU A 190 -16.71 -3.31 14.66
N ARG A 191 -15.85 -2.36 15.06
CA ARG A 191 -15.93 -1.69 16.37
C ARG A 191 -16.73 -0.38 16.35
N GLN A 192 -16.54 0.46 15.33
CA GLN A 192 -16.99 1.86 15.35
C GLN A 192 -17.90 2.26 14.18
N GLN A 193 -17.95 1.46 13.09
CA GLN A 193 -18.88 1.64 11.96
C GLN A 193 -18.85 3.05 11.36
N ARG A 194 -17.67 3.68 11.30
CA ARG A 194 -17.52 5.03 10.77
C ARG A 194 -17.45 5.00 9.24
N VAL A 195 -18.08 5.98 8.60
CA VAL A 195 -18.02 6.18 7.13
C VAL A 195 -16.57 6.25 6.65
N ARG A 196 -15.69 6.90 7.42
CA ARG A 196 -14.26 6.96 7.11
C ARG A 196 -13.62 5.59 6.92
N ASP A 197 -13.94 4.62 7.78
CA ASP A 197 -13.33 3.29 7.69
C ASP A 197 -13.87 2.52 6.48
N ALA A 198 -15.14 2.73 6.12
CA ALA A 198 -15.73 2.22 4.89
C ALA A 198 -15.11 2.84 3.63
N LEU A 199 -14.83 4.14 3.64
CA LEU A 199 -14.11 4.81 2.55
C LEU A 199 -12.68 4.25 2.42
N LEU A 200 -11.96 4.04 3.52
CA LEU A 200 -10.63 3.44 3.48
C LEU A 200 -10.65 1.99 2.96
N LEU A 201 -11.67 1.21 3.34
CA LEU A 201 -11.91 -0.13 2.77
C LEU A 201 -12.12 -0.04 1.25
N GLY A 202 -13.01 0.85 0.80
CA GLY A 202 -13.28 1.08 -0.61
C GLY A 202 -12.03 1.50 -1.39
N ILE A 203 -11.24 2.43 -0.85
CA ILE A 203 -9.98 2.89 -1.47
C ILE A 203 -9.00 1.72 -1.59
N GLY A 204 -8.89 0.89 -0.54
CA GLY A 204 -8.03 -0.29 -0.58
C GLY A 204 -8.43 -1.28 -1.66
N MET A 205 -9.73 -1.57 -1.77
CA MET A 205 -10.26 -2.45 -2.83
C MET A 205 -10.10 -1.84 -4.23
N ALA A 206 -10.28 -0.53 -4.36
CA ALA A 206 -10.10 0.19 -5.62
C ALA A 206 -8.65 0.13 -6.10
N ILE A 207 -7.69 0.33 -5.20
CA ILE A 207 -6.25 0.17 -5.51
C ILE A 207 -5.97 -1.26 -5.95
N LEU A 208 -6.47 -2.27 -5.22
CA LEU A 208 -6.29 -3.68 -5.58
C LEU A 208 -6.88 -4.01 -6.95
N ALA A 209 -8.09 -3.54 -7.25
CA ALA A 209 -8.74 -3.73 -8.55
C ALA A 209 -7.91 -3.15 -9.70
N ASN A 210 -7.25 -2.01 -9.47
CA ASN A 210 -6.44 -1.31 -10.47
C ASN A 210 -4.95 -1.68 -10.44
N SER A 211 -4.53 -2.63 -9.60
CA SER A 211 -3.14 -3.11 -9.56
C SER A 211 -3.03 -4.61 -9.83
N ARG A 212 -3.94 -5.39 -9.22
CA ARG A 212 -3.93 -6.86 -9.19
C ARG A 212 -5.37 -7.36 -8.98
N PRO A 213 -6.25 -7.30 -9.99
CA PRO A 213 -7.68 -7.53 -9.80
C PRO A 213 -8.01 -8.94 -9.31
N VAL A 214 -7.33 -9.96 -9.84
CA VAL A 214 -7.57 -11.36 -9.46
C VAL A 214 -7.07 -11.63 -8.04
N GLU A 215 -5.82 -11.31 -7.73
CA GLU A 215 -5.24 -11.52 -6.40
C GLU A 215 -5.92 -10.64 -5.36
N GLY A 216 -6.27 -9.41 -5.74
CA GLY A 216 -7.04 -8.47 -4.95
C GLY A 216 -8.42 -9.00 -4.59
N LEU A 217 -9.14 -9.58 -5.57
CA LEU A 217 -10.44 -10.22 -5.34
C LEU A 217 -10.29 -11.39 -4.36
N ILE A 218 -9.35 -12.31 -4.63
CA ILE A 218 -9.08 -13.47 -3.77
C ILE A 218 -8.75 -13.02 -2.33
N PHE A 219 -7.92 -11.98 -2.18
CA PHE A 219 -7.58 -11.40 -0.89
C PHE A 219 -8.78 -10.77 -0.17
N CYS A 220 -9.68 -10.10 -0.91
CA CYS A 220 -10.84 -9.43 -0.32
C CYS A 220 -11.97 -10.39 0.08
N LEU A 221 -12.10 -11.55 -0.58
CA LEU A 221 -13.16 -12.54 -0.31
C LEU A 221 -13.33 -12.92 1.17
N PRO A 222 -12.28 -13.35 1.92
CA PRO A 222 -12.46 -13.72 3.32
C PRO A 222 -12.96 -12.57 4.19
N PHE A 223 -12.54 -11.33 3.90
CA PHE A 223 -13.00 -10.15 4.64
C PHE A 223 -14.44 -9.78 4.28
N ALA A 224 -14.84 -9.92 3.02
CA ALA A 224 -16.22 -9.74 2.58
C ALA A 224 -17.15 -10.76 3.27
N VAL A 225 -16.75 -12.04 3.30
CA VAL A 225 -17.50 -13.10 4.01
C VAL A 225 -17.59 -12.78 5.51
N ALA A 226 -16.48 -12.37 6.14
CA ALA A 226 -16.49 -12.00 7.56
C ALA A 226 -17.43 -10.81 7.86
N LEU A 227 -17.46 -9.79 7.00
CA LEU A 227 -18.39 -8.66 7.13
C LEU A 227 -19.85 -9.08 6.94
N LEU A 228 -20.14 -9.94 5.96
CA LEU A 228 -21.49 -10.48 5.73
C LEU A 228 -21.99 -11.33 6.92
N LEU A 229 -21.12 -12.19 7.47
CA LEU A 229 -21.43 -12.99 8.66
C LEU A 229 -21.62 -12.09 9.89
N TRP A 230 -20.82 -11.04 10.03
CA TRP A 230 -20.99 -10.05 11.09
C TRP A 230 -22.34 -9.33 10.96
N MET A 231 -22.76 -8.91 9.77
CA MET A 231 -24.06 -8.26 9.53
C MET A 231 -25.26 -9.11 9.93
N ARG A 232 -25.12 -10.45 9.96
CA ARG A 232 -26.18 -11.37 10.39
C ARG A 232 -26.28 -11.55 11.90
N ARG A 233 -25.34 -11.02 12.69
CA ARG A 233 -25.37 -11.14 14.15
C ARG A 233 -26.47 -10.27 14.77
N PRO A 234 -27.15 -10.73 15.85
CA PRO A 234 -28.19 -9.95 16.53
C PRO A 234 -27.70 -8.60 17.09
N SER A 235 -26.40 -8.52 17.41
CA SER A 235 -25.75 -7.30 17.93
C SER A 235 -25.33 -6.30 16.85
N SER A 236 -25.62 -6.60 15.58
CA SER A 236 -25.24 -5.74 14.45
C SER A 236 -26.23 -4.60 14.24
N PRO A 237 -25.74 -3.45 13.75
CA PRO A 237 -26.59 -2.29 13.48
C PRO A 237 -27.66 -2.63 12.43
N PRO A 238 -28.84 -1.98 12.49
CA PRO A 238 -29.91 -2.16 11.52
C PRO A 238 -29.40 -2.05 10.07
N ALA A 239 -29.97 -2.86 9.17
CA ALA A 239 -29.54 -2.96 7.77
C ALA A 239 -29.44 -1.59 7.06
N ARG A 240 -30.35 -0.66 7.35
CA ARG A 240 -30.34 0.72 6.81
C ARG A 240 -29.08 1.50 7.21
N ILE A 241 -28.60 1.33 8.44
CA ILE A 241 -27.38 2.01 8.93
C ILE A 241 -26.16 1.42 8.25
N THR A 242 -26.08 0.10 8.13
CA THR A 242 -24.99 -0.58 7.42
C THR A 242 -24.96 -0.21 5.95
N LEU A 243 -26.12 -0.16 5.29
CA LEU A 243 -26.21 0.27 3.89
C LEU A 243 -25.66 1.69 3.71
N ARG A 244 -26.05 2.63 4.57
CA ARG A 244 -25.64 4.04 4.47
C ARG A 244 -24.18 4.29 4.88
N LYS A 245 -23.68 3.60 5.91
CA LYS A 245 -22.37 3.88 6.50
C LYS A 245 -21.25 2.99 5.98
N LEU A 246 -21.57 1.83 5.41
CA LEU A 246 -20.60 0.85 4.92
C LEU A 246 -20.74 0.62 3.42
N VAL A 247 -21.90 0.19 2.95
CA VAL A 247 -22.07 -0.26 1.56
C VAL A 247 -22.04 0.92 0.57
N ALA A 248 -22.82 1.98 0.81
CA ALA A 248 -22.89 3.12 -0.09
C ALA A 248 -21.53 3.84 -0.26
N PRO A 249 -20.74 4.12 0.80
CA PRO A 249 -19.41 4.70 0.65
C PRO A 249 -18.44 3.80 -0.10
N VAL A 250 -18.49 2.48 0.13
CA VAL A 250 -17.66 1.51 -0.59
C VAL A 250 -18.00 1.49 -2.07
N ILE A 251 -19.29 1.41 -2.42
CA ILE A 251 -19.74 1.45 -3.81
C ILE A 251 -19.35 2.78 -4.46
N ALA A 252 -19.52 3.91 -3.77
CA ALA A 252 -19.15 5.22 -4.30
C ALA A 252 -17.65 5.31 -4.68
N VAL A 253 -16.77 4.68 -3.90
CA VAL A 253 -15.33 4.63 -4.20
C VAL A 253 -15.00 3.62 -5.31
N MET A 254 -15.74 2.51 -5.39
CA MET A 254 -15.53 1.46 -6.39
C MET A 254 -16.14 1.80 -7.76
N LEU A 255 -17.17 2.65 -7.83
CA LEU A 255 -17.83 2.99 -9.09
C LEU A 255 -16.87 3.47 -10.18
N PRO A 256 -15.91 4.39 -9.90
CA PRO A 256 -14.93 4.82 -10.89
C PRO A 256 -14.02 3.70 -11.38
N THR A 257 -13.78 2.64 -10.59
CA THR A 257 -12.87 1.55 -10.97
C THR A 257 -13.46 0.57 -11.97
N VAL A 258 -14.76 0.65 -12.24
CA VAL A 258 -15.43 -0.18 -13.25
C VAL A 258 -15.29 0.45 -14.66
N ALA A 259 -14.93 1.73 -14.73
CA ALA A 259 -14.79 2.47 -15.98
C ALA A 259 -13.39 2.37 -16.61
N PHE A 260 -12.45 1.68 -15.95
CA PHE A 260 -11.08 1.42 -16.38
C PHE A 260 -10.86 -0.09 -16.50
#